data_AF-A0A948CEI3-F1
#
_entry.id   AF-A0A948CEI3-F1
#
_cell.length_a   1.000
_cell.length_b   1.000
_cell.length_c   1.000
_cell.angle_alpha   90.00
_cell.angle_beta   90.00
_cell.angle_gamma   90.00
#
_symmetry.space_group_name_H-M   'P 1'
#
loop_
_entity.id
_entity.type
_entity.pdbx_description
1 polymer ?
#
loop_
_entity_poly.entity_id
_entity_poly.type
_entity_poly.pdbx_seq_one_letter_code
_entity_poly.pdbx_strand_id
1 'polypeptide(L)'
;MAETTRRKGRVGYLLILPGGLWLLLFFAFPFYSLVATSLYDPSGSDFRGYEMSYAFGNYVDVIRDYWQPMLRSLLYGAIATFFCLVLGYVLAYAIAFKSGRWKVLLLVLVIAPFFTSFLIRTLSWKLLLADDG
;
A
#
# COMPACT_ATOMS: atom_id res chain seq x y z
N MET A 1 19.97 40.98 0.66
CA MET A 1 18.54 40.62 0.77
C MET A 1 18.44 39.57 1.87
N ALA A 2 17.99 39.97 3.05
CA ALA A 2 17.99 39.14 4.25
C ALA A 2 16.85 38.11 4.19
N GLU A 3 17.21 36.84 4.33
CA GLU A 3 16.30 35.72 4.46
C GLU A 3 15.54 35.84 5.78
N THR A 4 14.25 36.19 5.71
CA THR A 4 13.39 36.26 6.89
C THR A 4 13.05 34.86 7.35
N THR A 5 13.77 34.37 8.36
CA THR A 5 13.45 33.14 9.08
C THR A 5 12.06 33.24 9.70
N ARG A 6 11.05 32.76 8.98
CA ARG A 6 9.65 32.73 9.40
C ARG A 6 9.55 31.83 10.64
N ARG A 7 9.25 32.40 11.82
CA ARG A 7 8.93 31.66 13.06
C ARG A 7 7.73 30.73 12.83
N LYS A 8 7.98 29.54 12.31
CA LYS A 8 7.01 28.47 12.06
C LYS A 8 7.19 27.42 13.17
N GLY A 9 6.71 27.71 14.37
CA GLY A 9 6.97 26.84 15.53
C GLY A 9 5.73 26.27 16.23
N ARG A 10 4.59 27.00 16.23
CA ARG A 10 3.41 26.62 17.02
C ARG A 10 2.09 26.73 16.27
N VAL A 11 1.93 27.79 15.46
CA VAL A 11 0.72 28.00 14.65
C VAL A 11 0.54 26.92 13.59
N GLY A 12 1.65 26.42 13.01
CA GLY A 12 1.61 25.30 12.06
C GLY A 12 1.13 23.98 12.68
N TYR A 13 1.54 23.68 13.91
CA TYR A 13 1.06 22.51 14.65
C TYR A 13 -0.41 22.67 15.07
N LEU A 14 -0.81 23.86 15.51
CA LEU A 14 -2.22 24.19 15.85
C LEU A 14 -3.17 24.05 14.64
N LEU A 15 -2.70 24.37 13.43
CA LEU A 15 -3.46 24.19 12.18
C LEU A 15 -3.55 22.71 11.74
N ILE A 16 -2.54 21.90 12.05
CA ILE A 16 -2.55 20.45 11.76
C ILE A 16 -3.32 19.68 12.82
N LEU A 17 -3.40 20.19 14.05
CA LEU A 17 -4.02 19.53 15.20
C LEU A 17 -5.44 19.02 14.94
N PRO A 18 -6.42 19.80 14.43
CA PRO A 18 -7.77 19.30 14.23
C PRO A 18 -7.84 18.17 13.19
N GLY A 19 -7.10 18.30 12.08
CA GLY A 19 -7.04 17.27 11.04
C GLY A 19 -6.29 16.01 11.48
N GLY A 20 -5.17 16.18 12.20
CA GLY A 20 -4.39 15.09 12.76
C GLY A 20 -5.16 14.33 13.84
N LEU A 21 -5.89 15.04 14.70
CA LEU A 21 -6.71 14.44 15.75
C LEU A 21 -7.92 13.71 15.17
N TRP A 22 -8.54 14.26 14.12
CA TRP A 22 -9.57 13.55 13.36
C TRP A 22 -9.04 12.27 12.71
N LEU A 23 -7.92 12.35 12.00
CA LEU A 23 -7.26 11.18 11.40
C LEU A 23 -6.89 10.15 12.45
N LEU A 24 -6.32 10.57 13.58
CA LEU A 24 -5.94 9.68 14.66
C LEU A 24 -7.16 8.97 15.23
N LEU A 25 -8.26 9.67 15.51
CA LEU A 25 -9.47 9.04 16.04
C LEU A 25 -10.06 8.02 15.05
N PHE A 26 -10.24 8.41 13.78
CA PHE A 26 -10.83 7.53 12.77
C PHE A 26 -9.91 6.39 12.32
N PHE A 27 -8.60 6.54 12.44
CA PHE A 27 -7.64 5.48 12.18
C PHE A 27 -7.44 4.57 13.39
N ALA A 28 -7.41 5.14 14.61
CA ALA A 28 -7.23 4.38 15.84
C ALA A 28 -8.39 3.41 16.08
N PHE A 29 -9.62 3.78 15.72
CA PHE A 29 -10.77 2.89 15.87
C PHE A 29 -10.63 1.55 15.09
N PRO A 30 -10.48 1.52 13.75
CA PRO A 30 -10.29 0.27 13.02
C PRO A 30 -8.97 -0.41 13.37
N PHE A 31 -7.91 0.34 13.70
CA PHE A 31 -6.65 -0.23 14.15
C PHE A 31 -6.80 -0.97 15.48
N TYR A 32 -7.47 -0.37 16.46
CA TYR A 32 -7.79 -1.01 17.73
C TYR A 32 -8.63 -2.27 17.51
N SER A 33 -9.67 -2.19 16.69
CA SER A 33 -10.50 -3.35 16.34
C SER A 33 -9.67 -4.47 15.71
N LEU A 34 -8.71 -4.14 14.83
CA LEU A 34 -7.81 -5.12 14.23
C LEU A 34 -6.90 -5.79 15.28
N VAL A 35 -6.32 -5.01 16.19
CA VAL A 35 -5.45 -5.56 17.26
C VAL A 35 -6.26 -6.42 18.22
N ALA A 36 -7.43 -5.95 18.66
CA ALA A 36 -8.32 -6.71 19.53
C ALA A 36 -8.69 -8.05 18.90
N THR A 37 -9.09 -8.05 17.62
CA THR A 37 -9.40 -9.27 16.87
C THR A 37 -8.21 -10.22 16.77
N SER A 38 -6.98 -9.71 16.63
CA SER A 38 -5.80 -10.58 16.59
C SER A 38 -5.51 -11.33 17.90
N LEU A 39 -6.02 -10.83 19.03
CA LEU A 39 -5.87 -11.44 20.36
C LEU A 39 -7.09 -12.30 20.78
N TYR A 40 -8.15 -12.31 19.98
CA TYR A 40 -9.32 -13.18 20.22
C TYR A 40 -9.05 -14.63 19.86
N ASP A 41 -9.86 -15.52 20.43
CA ASP A 41 -9.80 -16.95 20.15
C ASP A 41 -10.15 -17.24 18.67
N PRO A 42 -9.29 -17.92 17.90
CA PRO A 42 -9.54 -18.30 16.51
C PRO A 42 -10.76 -19.22 16.32
N SER A 43 -11.19 -19.91 17.37
CA SER A 43 -12.34 -20.84 17.37
C SER A 43 -13.66 -20.16 17.75
N GLY A 44 -13.63 -18.85 18.04
CA GLY A 44 -14.82 -18.04 18.26
C GLY A 44 -15.74 -18.06 17.04
N SER A 45 -17.04 -18.17 17.28
CA SER A 45 -18.08 -18.02 16.27
C SER A 45 -18.99 -16.85 16.65
N ASP A 46 -19.66 -16.24 15.66
CA ASP A 46 -20.65 -15.17 15.90
C ASP A 46 -21.74 -15.59 16.91
N PHE A 47 -21.93 -16.91 17.12
CA PHE A 47 -22.86 -17.50 18.07
C PHE A 47 -22.30 -17.77 19.47
N ARG A 48 -20.98 -17.95 19.62
CA ARG A 48 -20.32 -18.24 20.92
C ARG A 48 -19.69 -17.00 21.55
N GLY A 49 -19.56 -15.91 20.80
CA GLY A 49 -18.88 -14.71 21.24
C GLY A 49 -17.36 -14.85 21.11
N TYR A 50 -16.70 -13.75 20.80
CA TYR A 50 -15.24 -13.68 20.81
C TYR A 50 -14.80 -13.35 22.24
N GLU A 51 -14.35 -14.36 22.97
CA GLU A 51 -13.78 -14.13 24.31
C GLU A 51 -12.35 -13.56 24.19
N MET A 52 -12.06 -12.57 25.03
CA MET A 52 -10.74 -11.95 25.12
C MET A 52 -9.77 -12.86 25.88
N SER A 53 -9.23 -13.85 25.16
CA SER A 53 -8.36 -14.91 25.71
C SER A 53 -6.87 -14.54 25.75
N TYR A 54 -6.47 -13.38 25.22
CA TYR A 54 -5.05 -12.99 25.04
C TYR A 54 -4.24 -14.08 24.31
N ALA A 55 -4.78 -14.57 23.20
CA ALA A 55 -4.25 -15.70 22.45
C ALA A 55 -2.98 -15.32 21.64
N PHE A 56 -1.88 -15.00 22.32
CA PHE A 56 -0.58 -14.71 21.67
C PHE A 56 -0.05 -15.90 20.85
N GLY A 57 -0.55 -17.12 21.09
CA GLY A 57 -0.30 -18.30 20.27
C GLY A 57 -0.67 -18.12 18.80
N ASN A 58 -1.69 -17.30 18.52
CA ASN A 58 -2.16 -16.99 17.16
C ASN A 58 -1.03 -16.52 16.24
N TYR A 59 -0.09 -15.71 16.77
CA TYR A 59 1.04 -15.23 15.97
C TYR A 59 2.01 -16.36 15.59
N VAL A 60 2.24 -17.31 16.48
CA VAL A 60 3.12 -18.47 16.22
C VAL A 60 2.46 -19.41 15.22
N ASP A 61 1.16 -19.66 15.38
CA ASP A 61 0.39 -20.53 14.50
C ASP A 61 0.31 -19.95 13.08
N VAL A 62 0.02 -18.64 12.94
CA VAL A 62 0.02 -17.96 11.64
C VAL A 62 1.39 -18.02 10.97
N ILE A 63 2.48 -17.78 11.72
CA ILE A 63 3.82 -17.86 11.15
C ILE A 63 4.12 -19.29 10.70
N ARG A 64 3.74 -20.32 11.45
CA ARG A 64 3.98 -21.72 11.07
C ARG A 64 3.16 -22.15 9.85
N ASP A 65 1.89 -21.80 9.81
CA ASP A 65 0.96 -22.29 8.79
C ASP A 65 1.01 -21.47 7.49
N TYR A 66 1.35 -20.18 7.58
CA TYR A 66 1.35 -19.25 6.45
C TYR A 66 2.74 -18.69 6.08
N TRP A 67 3.83 -19.29 6.57
CA TRP A 67 5.19 -18.88 6.21
C TRP A 67 5.41 -18.84 4.69
N GLN A 68 4.97 -19.87 3.97
CA GLN A 68 5.23 -20.00 2.53
C GLN A 68 4.48 -18.95 1.71
N PRO A 69 3.16 -18.71 1.90
CA PRO A 69 2.48 -17.58 1.27
C PRO A 69 3.09 -16.22 1.62
N MET A 70 3.52 -16.02 2.88
CA MET A 70 4.11 -14.75 3.33
C MET A 70 5.47 -14.49 2.65
N LEU A 71 6.30 -15.53 2.50
CA LEU A 71 7.56 -15.43 1.80
C LEU A 71 7.35 -15.21 0.29
N ARG A 72 6.38 -15.89 -0.32
CA ARG A 72 6.03 -15.71 -1.74
C ARG A 72 5.54 -14.30 -2.04
N SER A 73 4.66 -13.74 -1.21
CA SER A 73 4.16 -12.38 -1.41
C SER A 73 5.28 -11.34 -1.28
N LEU A 74 6.17 -11.52 -0.30
CA LEU A 74 7.35 -10.68 -0.13
C LEU A 74 8.30 -10.79 -1.33
N LEU A 75 8.55 -12.01 -1.82
CA LEU A 75 9.39 -12.25 -2.98
C LEU A 75 8.81 -11.63 -4.24
N TYR A 76 7.51 -11.83 -4.51
CA TYR A 76 6.83 -11.23 -5.66
C TYR A 76 6.84 -9.70 -5.59
N GLY A 77 6.60 -9.12 -4.41
CA GLY A 77 6.69 -7.68 -4.20
C GLY A 77 8.11 -7.15 -4.42
N ALA A 78 9.13 -7.85 -3.94
CA ALA A 78 10.52 -7.47 -4.11
C ALA A 78 10.96 -7.54 -5.58
N ILE A 79 10.63 -8.63 -6.27
CA ILE A 79 10.92 -8.83 -7.70
C ILE A 79 10.22 -7.75 -8.53
N ALA A 80 8.92 -7.53 -8.28
CA ALA A 80 8.16 -6.50 -8.98
C ALA A 80 8.77 -5.10 -8.74
N THR A 81 9.13 -4.78 -7.50
CA THR A 81 9.77 -3.50 -7.15
C THR A 81 11.09 -3.32 -7.89
N PHE A 82 11.94 -4.35 -7.89
CA PHE A 82 13.22 -4.34 -8.60
C PHE A 82 13.04 -4.06 -10.10
N PHE A 83 12.15 -4.80 -10.78
CA PHE A 83 11.88 -4.59 -12.19
C PHE A 83 11.25 -3.22 -12.48
N CYS A 84 10.34 -2.74 -11.62
CA CYS A 84 9.78 -1.40 -11.73
C CYS A 84 10.84 -0.31 -11.62
N LEU A 85 11.81 -0.45 -10.71
CA LEU A 85 12.92 0.49 -10.58
C LEU A 85 13.82 0.47 -11.80
N VAL A 86 14.19 -0.72 -12.29
CA VAL A 86 15.05 -0.85 -13.48
C VAL A 86 14.37 -0.27 -14.71
N LEU A 87 13.15 -0.70 -15.02
CA LEU A 87 12.40 -0.22 -16.18
C LEU A 87 12.06 1.27 -16.06
N GLY A 88 11.61 1.69 -14.88
CA GLY A 88 11.29 3.08 -14.60
C GLY A 88 12.50 4.00 -14.74
N TYR A 89 13.67 3.57 -14.26
CA TYR A 89 14.90 4.34 -14.39
C TYR A 89 15.38 4.43 -15.85
N VAL A 90 15.38 3.31 -16.58
CA VAL A 90 15.76 3.28 -18.02
C VAL A 90 14.85 4.23 -18.82
N LEU A 91 13.54 4.18 -18.56
CA LEU A 91 12.58 5.04 -19.23
C LEU A 91 12.75 6.51 -18.84
N ALA A 92 12.91 6.82 -17.55
CA ALA A 92 13.13 8.18 -17.06
C ALA A 92 14.42 8.77 -17.64
N TYR A 93 15.49 7.98 -17.72
CA TYR A 93 16.75 8.37 -18.35
C TYR A 93 16.54 8.69 -19.84
N ALA A 94 15.87 7.81 -20.59
CA ALA A 94 15.57 8.04 -21.99
C ALA A 94 14.74 9.33 -22.20
N ILE A 95 13.75 9.59 -21.33
CA ILE A 95 12.92 10.78 -21.40
C ILE A 95 13.69 12.05 -21.03
N ALA A 96 14.54 11.99 -20.01
CA ALA A 96 15.32 13.13 -19.54
C ALA A 96 16.36 13.57 -20.58
N PHE A 97 17.05 12.62 -21.21
CA PHE A 97 18.21 12.92 -22.07
C PHE A 97 17.91 12.87 -23.57
N LYS A 98 16.93 12.09 -24.04
CA LYS A 98 16.74 11.80 -25.48
C LYS A 98 15.42 12.31 -26.08
N SER A 99 14.44 12.73 -25.28
CA SER A 99 13.08 12.97 -25.80
C SER A 99 12.81 14.32 -26.47
N GLY A 100 13.66 15.35 -26.31
CA GLY A 100 13.50 16.64 -26.99
C GLY A 100 12.03 17.14 -27.03
N ARG A 101 11.50 17.36 -28.23
CA ARG A 101 10.10 17.79 -28.50
C ARG A 101 9.01 16.77 -28.11
N TRP A 102 9.33 15.49 -27.96
CA TRP A 102 8.36 14.41 -27.67
C TRP A 102 8.22 14.15 -26.16
N LYS A 103 8.95 14.88 -25.30
CA LYS A 103 8.97 14.67 -23.85
C LYS A 103 7.57 14.71 -23.21
N VAL A 104 6.76 15.69 -23.59
CA VAL A 104 5.39 15.84 -23.05
C VAL A 104 4.51 14.66 -23.46
N LEU A 105 4.57 14.25 -24.74
CA LEU A 105 3.79 13.12 -25.24
C LEU A 105 4.19 11.79 -24.57
N LEU A 106 5.49 11.57 -24.38
CA LEU A 106 5.99 10.37 -23.68
C LEU A 106 5.57 10.34 -22.21
N LEU A 107 5.60 11.48 -21.52
CA LEU A 107 5.09 11.58 -20.14
C LEU A 107 3.59 11.28 -20.07
N VAL A 108 2.79 11.81 -21.00
CA VAL A 108 1.36 11.52 -21.07
C VAL A 108 1.12 10.03 -21.29
N LEU A 109 1.85 9.39 -22.21
CA LEU A 109 1.71 7.96 -22.49
C LEU A 109 2.02 7.08 -21.28
N VAL A 110 2.97 7.49 -20.43
CA VAL A 110 3.33 6.79 -19.18
C VAL A 110 2.26 6.93 -18.11
N ILE A 111 1.63 8.10 -18.01
CA ILE A 111 0.61 8.38 -17.00
C ILE A 111 -0.76 7.85 -17.44
N ALA A 112 -1.05 7.83 -18.75
CA ALA A 112 -2.30 7.34 -19.33
C ALA A 112 -2.81 6.01 -18.74
N PRO A 113 -2.00 4.93 -18.62
CA PRO A 113 -2.48 3.66 -18.05
C PRO A 113 -2.89 3.77 -16.57
N PHE A 114 -2.45 4.79 -15.83
CA PHE A 114 -2.88 5.01 -14.44
C PHE A 114 -4.37 5.37 -14.34
N PHE A 115 -4.94 5.96 -15.38
CA PHE A 115 -6.37 6.27 -15.45
C PHE A 115 -7.24 5.06 -15.85
N THR A 116 -6.63 3.93 -16.22
CA THR A 116 -7.37 2.72 -16.56
C THR A 116 -7.78 1.95 -15.31
N SER A 117 -8.98 1.36 -15.32
CA SER A 117 -9.48 0.59 -14.18
C SER A 117 -8.61 -0.64 -13.91
N PHE A 118 -8.11 -0.74 -12.67
CA PHE A 118 -7.33 -1.89 -12.21
C PHE A 118 -8.07 -3.22 -12.40
N LEU A 119 -9.40 -3.22 -12.24
CA LEU A 119 -10.23 -4.41 -12.43
C LEU A 119 -10.20 -4.89 -13.88
N ILE A 120 -10.36 -3.98 -14.85
CA ILE A 120 -10.31 -4.34 -16.28
C ILE A 120 -8.96 -4.96 -16.60
N ARG A 121 -7.86 -4.33 -16.17
CA ARG A 121 -6.51 -4.88 -16.38
C ARG A 121 -6.37 -6.29 -15.80
N THR A 122 -6.82 -6.50 -14.56
CA THR A 122 -6.71 -7.80 -13.88
C THR A 122 -7.57 -8.88 -14.55
N LEU A 123 -8.79 -8.54 -14.97
CA LEU A 123 -9.69 -9.45 -15.70
C LEU A 123 -9.16 -9.75 -17.10
N SER A 124 -8.61 -8.78 -17.82
CA SER A 124 -8.01 -8.99 -19.14
C SER A 124 -6.85 -9.98 -19.08
N TRP A 125 -5.95 -9.85 -18.09
CA TRP A 125 -4.90 -10.84 -17.89
C TRP A 125 -5.46 -12.22 -17.52
N LYS A 126 -6.48 -12.26 -16.65
CA LYS A 126 -7.12 -13.52 -16.27
C LYS A 126 -7.78 -14.20 -17.47
N LEU A 127 -8.45 -13.46 -18.36
CA LEU A 127 -9.08 -13.99 -19.58
C LEU A 127 -8.03 -14.43 -20.61
N LEU A 128 -6.92 -13.68 -20.75
CA LEU A 128 -5.86 -14.02 -21.70
C LEU A 128 -5.06 -15.24 -21.26
N LEU A 129 -4.86 -15.43 -19.95
CA LEU A 129 -4.22 -16.59 -19.34
C LEU A 129 -5.21 -17.68 -18.92
N ALA A 130 -6.52 -17.46 -19.12
CA ALA A 130 -7.51 -18.50 -18.88
C ALA A 130 -7.30 -19.56 -19.96
N ASP A 131 -7.06 -20.78 -19.49
CA ASP A 131 -6.94 -21.95 -20.34
C ASP A 131 -8.38 -22.39 -20.71
N ASP A 132 -9.03 -21.61 -21.55
CA ASP A 132 -10.23 -22.03 -22.28
C ASP A 132 -9.78 -22.56 -23.64
N GLY A 133 -10.13 -23.81 -23.92
CA GLY A 133 -10.40 -24.22 -25.30
C GLY A 133 -11.70 -23.60 -25.76
#